data_AF-H9EY80-F1
#
_entry.id   AF-H9EY80-F1
#
_cell.length_a   1.000
_cell.length_b   1.000
_cell.length_c   1.000
_cell.angle_alpha   90.00
_cell.angle_beta   90.00
_cell.angle_gamma   90.00
#
_symmetry.space_group_name_H-M   'P 1'
#
loop_
_entity.id
_entity.type
_entity.pdbx_description
1 polymer ?
#
loop_
_entity_poly.entity_id
_entity_poly.type
_entity_poly.pdbx_seq_one_letter_code
_entity_poly.pdbx_strand_id
1 'polypeptide(L)'
;MLQKPKSVKLRALRSPRKFGVAGRSCQEVLRKGCLRFQLPERGSRLCLYEDGTELTEDYFPSVPDNAELVLLTSGQAWQGYVSDIGRFLSAFLEPHAWLIQAA
;
A
#
# COMPACT_ATOMS: atom_id res chain seq x y z
N MET A 1 20.31 -18.48 12.34
CA MET A 1 18.93 -18.76 12.80
C MET A 1 17.96 -18.22 11.75
N LEU A 2 17.02 -19.02 11.25
CA LEU A 2 15.99 -18.51 10.35
C LEU A 2 14.97 -17.71 11.17
N GLN A 3 14.82 -16.41 10.89
CA GLN A 3 13.78 -15.62 11.53
C GLN A 3 12.38 -16.16 11.18
N LYS A 4 11.47 -16.09 12.15
CA LYS A 4 10.07 -16.50 11.97
C LYS A 4 9.47 -15.66 10.83
N PRO A 5 8.79 -16.28 9.85
CA PRO A 5 8.12 -15.51 8.80
C PRO A 5 7.03 -14.63 9.41
N LYS A 6 7.01 -13.37 8.98
CA LYS A 6 5.97 -12.40 9.35
C LYS A 6 4.84 -12.45 8.33
N SER A 7 3.61 -12.27 8.80
CA SER A 7 2.46 -12.03 7.96
C SER A 7 2.25 -10.53 7.76
N VAL A 8 1.97 -10.11 6.54
CA VAL A 8 1.65 -8.72 6.21
C VAL A 8 0.48 -8.69 5.22
N LYS A 9 -0.26 -7.59 5.17
CA LYS A 9 -1.33 -7.37 4.21
C LYS A 9 -0.83 -6.45 3.11
N LEU A 10 -0.64 -6.96 1.90
CA LEU A 10 -0.23 -6.17 0.76
C LEU A 10 -1.42 -5.63 -0.02
N ARG A 11 -1.34 -4.36 -0.41
CA ARG A 11 -2.24 -3.70 -1.36
C ARG A 11 -1.44 -3.01 -2.47
N ALA A 12 -2.02 -2.87 -3.65
CA ALA A 12 -1.47 -2.00 -4.69
C ALA A 12 -2.11 -0.62 -4.61
N LEU A 13 -1.39 0.43 -5.02
CA LEU A 13 -1.81 1.84 -4.89
C LEU A 13 -3.25 2.12 -5.38
N ARG A 14 -3.66 1.50 -6.50
CA ARG A 14 -4.96 1.75 -7.15
C ARG A 14 -5.87 0.53 -7.18
N SER A 15 -5.58 -0.49 -6.37
CA SER A 15 -6.40 -1.70 -6.33
C SER A 15 -7.26 -1.72 -5.06
N PRO A 16 -8.56 -2.06 -5.15
CA PRO A 16 -9.37 -2.34 -3.96
C PRO A 16 -8.99 -3.68 -3.33
N ARG A 17 -8.13 -4.49 -3.96
CA ARG A 17 -7.77 -5.83 -3.52
C ARG A 17 -6.59 -5.78 -2.56
N LYS A 18 -6.72 -6.52 -1.45
CA LYS A 18 -5.66 -6.78 -0.47
C LYS A 18 -5.35 -8.27 -0.44
N PHE A 19 -4.08 -8.62 -0.22
CA PHE A 19 -3.65 -10.01 -0.06
C PHE A 19 -2.81 -10.17 1.20
N GLY A 20 -3.09 -11.20 1.98
CA GLY A 20 -2.16 -11.65 3.02
C GLY A 20 -0.95 -12.31 2.39
N VAL A 21 0.25 -11.86 2.74
CA VAL A 21 1.51 -12.44 2.29
C VAL A 21 2.38 -12.67 3.51
N ALA A 22 2.95 -13.87 3.59
CA ALA A 22 3.94 -14.20 4.62
C ALA A 22 5.34 -14.24 4.00
N GLY A 23 6.33 -13.66 4.67
CA GLY A 23 7.72 -13.66 4.23
C GLY A 23 8.68 -13.41 5.37
N ARG A 24 9.94 -13.80 5.16
CA ARG A 24 11.03 -13.60 6.13
C ARG A 24 11.85 -12.35 5.85
N SER A 25 11.77 -11.81 4.63
CA SER A 25 12.46 -10.59 4.21
C SER A 25 11.53 -9.66 3.43
N CYS A 26 11.92 -8.39 3.35
CA CYS A 26 11.19 -7.39 2.57
C CYS A 26 11.15 -7.81 1.08
N GLN A 27 12.27 -8.29 0.54
CA GLN A 27 12.39 -8.76 -0.83
C GLN A 27 11.50 -9.97 -1.14
N GLU A 28 11.36 -10.92 -0.22
CA GLU A 28 10.48 -12.08 -0.40
C GLU A 28 9.01 -11.64 -0.48
N VAL A 29 8.61 -10.74 0.43
CA VAL A 29 7.26 -10.16 0.43
C VAL A 29 7.00 -9.37 -0.85
N LEU A 30 7.96 -8.52 -1.26
CA LEU A 30 7.88 -7.73 -2.49
C LEU A 30 7.72 -8.61 -3.71
N ARG A 31 8.52 -9.67 -3.82
CA ARG A 31 8.46 -10.62 -4.93
C ARG A 31 7.10 -11.33 -5.00
N LYS A 32 6.61 -11.85 -3.87
CA LYS A 32 5.28 -12.47 -3.78
C LYS A 32 4.17 -11.48 -4.14
N GLY A 33 4.30 -10.24 -3.68
CA GLY A 33 3.40 -9.14 -4.02
C GLY A 33 3.38 -8.85 -5.52
N CYS A 34 4.55 -8.65 -6.13
CA CYS A 34 4.69 -8.35 -7.56
C CYS A 34 4.07 -9.45 -8.42
N LEU A 35 4.34 -10.72 -8.11
CA LEU A 35 3.73 -11.86 -8.78
C LEU A 35 2.20 -11.86 -8.63
N ARG A 36 1.68 -11.58 -7.43
CA ARG A 36 0.24 -11.62 -7.17
C ARG A 36 -0.52 -10.47 -7.83
N PHE A 37 0.07 -9.28 -7.87
CA PHE A 37 -0.49 -8.08 -8.50
C PHE A 37 -0.13 -7.95 -9.99
N GLN A 38 0.68 -8.85 -10.54
CA GLN A 38 1.20 -8.78 -11.92
C GLN A 38 1.93 -7.46 -12.20
N LEU A 39 2.78 -7.04 -11.25
CA LEU A 39 3.59 -5.82 -11.32
C LEU A 39 5.08 -6.16 -11.52
N PRO A 40 5.86 -5.27 -12.15
CA PRO A 40 7.29 -5.50 -12.34
C PRO A 40 8.03 -5.45 -11.00
N GLU A 41 8.94 -6.40 -10.74
CA GLU A 41 9.76 -6.37 -9.52
C GLU A 41 10.77 -5.21 -9.55
N ARG A 42 11.34 -4.91 -10.72
CA ARG A 42 12.36 -3.87 -10.87
C ARG A 42 11.76 -2.48 -10.67
N GLY A 43 12.33 -1.72 -9.72
CA GLY A 43 11.84 -0.40 -9.36
C GLY A 43 10.55 -0.42 -8.55
N SER A 44 10.06 -1.60 -8.16
CA SER A 44 9.03 -1.72 -7.15
C SER A 44 9.60 -1.61 -5.76
N ARG A 45 8.81 -1.08 -4.84
CA ARG A 45 9.14 -0.92 -3.43
C ARG A 45 7.91 -1.06 -2.55
N LEU A 46 8.13 -1.33 -1.28
CA LEU A 46 7.09 -1.43 -0.26
C LEU A 46 7.13 -0.19 0.63
N CYS A 47 5.96 0.27 1.05
CA CYS A 47 5.85 1.27 2.10
C CYS A 47 4.67 0.97 3.03
N LEU A 48 4.70 1.55 4.23
CA LEU A 48 3.60 1.46 5.18
C LEU A 48 2.38 2.18 4.62
N TYR A 49 1.21 1.55 4.77
CA TYR A 49 -0.05 2.19 4.38
C TYR A 49 -0.36 3.44 5.20
N GLU A 50 0.07 3.48 6.46
CA GLU A 50 -0.32 4.50 7.43
C GLU A 50 0.24 5.88 7.06
N ASP A 51 1.55 5.97 6.85
CA ASP A 51 2.30 7.21 6.70
C ASP A 51 3.09 7.30 5.39
N GLY A 52 3.20 6.21 4.63
CA GLY A 52 4.02 6.15 3.42
C GLY A 52 5.50 5.88 3.66
N THR A 53 5.92 5.56 4.88
CA THR A 53 7.31 5.23 5.20
C THR A 53 7.78 4.03 4.37
N GLU A 54 8.88 4.22 3.64
CA GLU A 54 9.46 3.17 2.79
C GLU A 54 10.07 2.06 3.64
N LEU A 55 9.81 0.81 3.23
CA LEU A 55 10.22 -0.37 3.97
C LEU A 55 11.60 -0.83 3.50
N THR A 56 12.59 -0.73 4.39
CA THR A 56 13.93 -1.28 4.19
C THR A 56 14.04 -2.68 4.81
N GLU A 57 15.06 -3.46 4.40
CA GLU A 57 15.31 -4.80 4.97
C GLU A 57 15.63 -4.75 6.47
N ASP A 58 16.31 -3.70 6.93
CA ASP A 58 16.60 -3.46 8.35
C ASP A 58 15.35 -3.06 9.15
N TYR A 59 14.37 -2.41 8.52
CA TYR A 59 13.12 -2.01 9.18
C TYR A 59 12.07 -3.13 9.20
N PHE A 60 12.11 -4.07 8.26
CA PHE A 60 11.13 -5.17 8.15
C PHE A 60 10.95 -5.99 9.46
N PRO A 61 12.00 -6.33 10.23
CA PRO A 61 11.88 -6.97 11.54
C PRO A 61 11.18 -6.11 12.62
N SER A 62 11.03 -4.81 12.42
CA SER A 62 10.31 -3.91 13.33
C SER A 62 8.81 -3.79 13.01
N VAL A 63 8.41 -4.13 11.78
CA VAL A 63 7.01 -4.05 11.33
C VAL A 63 6.12 -5.03 12.09
N PRO A 64 4.96 -4.61 12.63
CA PRO A 64 4.08 -5.53 13.36
C PRO A 64 3.47 -6.61 12.45
N ASP A 65 3.14 -7.75 13.04
CA ASP A 65 2.41 -8.80 12.31
C ASP A 65 1.05 -8.26 11.82
N ASN A 66 0.70 -8.62 10.59
CA ASN A 66 -0.50 -8.21 9.86
C ASN A 66 -0.58 -6.70 9.51
N ALA A 67 0.55 -5.99 9.58
CA ALA A 67 0.64 -4.60 9.10
C ALA A 67 0.18 -4.48 7.63
N GLU A 68 -0.43 -3.34 7.30
CA GLU A 68 -0.81 -3.02 5.92
C GLU A 68 0.33 -2.33 5.18
N LEU A 69 0.72 -2.92 4.05
CA LEU A 69 1.80 -2.46 3.19
C LEU A 69 1.26 -2.14 1.80
N VAL A 70 1.77 -1.06 1.21
CA VAL A 70 1.47 -0.65 -0.16
C VAL A 70 2.65 -1.02 -1.06
N LEU A 71 2.35 -1.74 -2.14
CA LEU A 71 3.28 -2.01 -3.23
C LEU A 71 3.21 -0.87 -4.24
N LEU A 72 4.35 -0.21 -4.46
CA LEU A 72 4.51 0.91 -5.39
C LEU A 72 5.45 0.52 -6.51
N THR A 73 5.08 0.78 -7.76
CA THR A 73 5.99 0.66 -8.91
C THR A 73 6.80 1.95 -9.13
N SER A 74 7.74 1.92 -10.06
CA SER A 74 8.50 3.10 -10.46
C SER A 74 7.58 4.28 -10.81
N GLY A 75 7.91 5.47 -10.32
CA GLY A 75 7.13 6.71 -10.52
C GLY A 75 5.88 6.84 -9.66
N GLN A 76 5.49 5.82 -8.89
CA GLN A 76 4.40 5.92 -7.93
C GLN A 76 4.90 6.41 -6.58
N ALA A 77 4.04 7.10 -5.83
CA ALA A 77 4.29 7.54 -4.47
C ALA A 77 3.05 7.32 -3.60
N TRP A 78 3.27 7.20 -2.30
CA TRP A 78 2.21 7.06 -1.29
C TRP A 78 2.54 7.99 -0.12
N GLN A 79 1.58 8.80 0.31
CA GLN A 79 1.75 9.80 1.38
C GLN A 79 0.96 9.42 2.63
N GLY A 80 0.63 8.13 2.80
CA GLY A 80 -0.20 7.66 3.91
C GLY A 80 -1.70 7.70 3.63
N TYR A 81 -2.47 7.14 4.55
CA TYR A 81 -3.93 6.93 4.41
C TYR A 81 -4.72 8.22 4.20
N VAL A 82 -4.17 9.37 4.58
CA VAL A 82 -4.75 10.69 4.31
C VAL A 82 -4.99 10.88 2.81
N SER A 83 -4.13 10.32 1.97
CA SER A 83 -4.29 10.34 0.50
C SER A 83 -5.54 9.58 0.05
N ASP A 84 -5.87 8.47 0.71
CA ASP A 84 -7.08 7.68 0.41
C ASP A 84 -8.33 8.38 0.92
N ILE A 85 -8.28 9.04 2.08
CA ILE A 85 -9.38 9.87 2.59
C ILE A 85 -9.63 11.04 1.66
N GLY A 86 -8.58 11.76 1.27
CA GLY A 86 -8.66 12.88 0.32
C GLY A 86 -9.28 12.42 -1.00
N ARG A 87 -8.79 11.33 -1.59
CA ARG A 87 -9.37 10.76 -2.81
C ARG A 87 -10.82 10.35 -2.65
N PHE A 88 -11.17 9.71 -1.53
CA PHE A 88 -12.55 9.34 -1.24
C PHE A 88 -13.43 10.58 -1.21
N LEU A 89 -13.08 11.58 -0.40
CA LEU A 89 -13.83 12.84 -0.28
C LEU A 89 -13.93 13.59 -1.62
N SER A 90 -12.83 13.68 -2.37
CA SER A 90 -12.83 14.29 -3.71
C SER A 90 -13.79 13.59 -4.67
N ALA A 91 -13.91 12.26 -4.62
CA ALA A 91 -14.86 11.54 -5.45
C ALA A 91 -16.34 11.89 -5.14
N PHE A 92 -16.64 12.39 -3.94
CA PHE A 92 -17.97 12.92 -3.58
C PHE A 92 -18.10 14.44 -3.79
N LEU A 93 -16.98 15.16 -3.81
CA LEU A 93 -16.91 16.62 -3.94
C LEU A 93 -16.66 17.10 -5.37
N GLU A 94 -16.38 16.21 -6.33
CA GLU A 94 -16.54 16.50 -7.76
C GLU A 94 -17.90 17.22 -7.92
N PRO A 95 -17.94 18.40 -8.56
CA PRO A 95 -19.02 19.33 -8.38
C PRO A 95 -20.32 18.70 -8.86
N HIS A 96 -21.11 18.23 -7.90
CA HIS A 96 -22.55 18.21 -8.00
C HIS A 96 -22.98 19.68 -8.17
N ALA A 97 -22.88 20.18 -9.40
CA ALA A 97 -23.38 21.46 -9.88
C ALA A 97 -24.91 21.48 -9.93
N TRP A 98 -25.56 20.94 -8.90
CA TRP A 98 -26.96 21.16 -8.60
C TRP A 98 -27.01 21.89 -7.26
N LEU A 99 -26.60 23.15 -7.28
CA LEU A 99 -27.02 24.10 -6.28
C LEU A 99 -28.56 24.13 -6.32
N ILE A 100 -29.23 23.49 -5.36
CA ILE A 100 -30.65 23.81 -5.13
C ILE A 100 -30.67 25.23 -4.59
N GLN A 101 -31.10 26.15 -5.45
CA GLN A 101 -31.57 27.45 -5.03
C GLN A 101 -32.91 27.22 -4.29
N ALA A 102 -32.89 27.37 -2.97
CA ALA A 102 -34.13 27.54 -2.23
C ALA A 102 -34.73 28.90 -2.62
N ALA A 103 -35.97 28.87 -3.13
CA ALA A 103 -36.76 30.04 -3.49
C ALA A 103 -37.23 30.81 -2.26
#